data_AF-A0A968T072-F1
#
_entry.id   AF-A0A968T072-F1
#
_cell.length_a   1.000
_cell.length_b   1.000
_cell.length_c   1.000
_cell.angle_alpha   90.00
_cell.angle_beta   90.00
_cell.angle_gamma   90.00
#
_symmetry.space_group_name_H-M   'P 1'
#
loop_
_entity.id
_entity.type
_entity.pdbx_description
1 polymer ?
#
loop_
_entity_poly.entity_id
_entity_poly.type
_entity_poly.pdbx_seq_one_letter_code
_entity_poly.pdbx_strand_id
1 'polypeptide(L)'
;MTDPDELLRQARMAHQAQLGHPRAVTQTLSQSLAQQGIPAQVDLQGDLLRIRLNGTQISNGDLGQAQVYLTIQRLQIPGPLRVKLFGVNGNRIQWQREFDLKAGTSTAWNRFSFDHPLVNLGAFPISIVVALLVNSIGLLQLFHLPIHIWIHEFGHAIPAWLCGRRAIPLPFGITFTSLDRELFVYVGILFLIGVVFFKAWQERLRGLMGALLALVALQFWMTWMWDYWRFDFWVAFGGVAGEFILSALLMMAFYLHLPDRWRWDAWRFVILGIAASSFWKSYWMWHNISRGQAQIPWGSLFGGQGDTGGDMNRLNLDYGWSPDRIIDTYNQLGSLCLLGLLGVYIAFAIQLNPAVWFGLRQRWILWWYKIAG
;
A
#
# COMPACT_ATOMS: atom_id res chain seq x y z
N MET A 1 -21.50 -40.17 -24.16
CA MET A 1 -22.75 -39.39 -24.10
C MET A 1 -23.22 -39.46 -22.65
N THR A 2 -23.21 -38.35 -21.94
CA THR A 2 -23.77 -38.26 -20.57
C THR A 2 -25.28 -38.40 -20.67
N ASP A 3 -25.87 -39.25 -19.84
CA ASP A 3 -27.33 -39.48 -19.79
C ASP A 3 -28.05 -38.17 -19.41
N PRO A 4 -29.04 -37.69 -20.20
CA PRO A 4 -29.82 -36.50 -19.87
C PRO A 4 -30.44 -36.54 -18.46
N ASP A 5 -30.82 -37.72 -17.98
CA ASP A 5 -31.38 -37.89 -16.65
C ASP A 5 -30.34 -37.67 -15.55
N GLU A 6 -29.07 -37.99 -15.82
CA GLU A 6 -27.97 -37.76 -14.90
C GLU A 6 -27.67 -36.27 -14.75
N LEU A 7 -27.68 -35.52 -15.86
CA LEU A 7 -27.48 -34.06 -15.85
C LEU A 7 -28.60 -33.35 -15.06
N LEU A 8 -29.85 -33.78 -15.23
CA LEU A 8 -31.00 -33.27 -14.47
C LEU A 8 -30.86 -33.55 -12.97
N ARG A 9 -30.39 -34.74 -12.58
CA ARG A 9 -30.13 -35.07 -11.17
C ARG A 9 -29.03 -34.20 -10.59
N GLN A 10 -27.92 -34.02 -11.31
CA GLN A 10 -26.81 -33.17 -10.88
C GLN A 10 -27.24 -31.71 -10.69
N ALA A 11 -28.03 -31.17 -11.63
CA ALA A 11 -28.57 -29.81 -11.54
C ALA A 11 -29.49 -29.64 -10.32
N ARG A 12 -30.38 -30.60 -10.05
CA ARG A 12 -31.24 -30.57 -8.85
C ARG A 12 -30.43 -30.63 -7.56
N MET A 13 -29.42 -31.49 -7.49
CA MET A 13 -28.54 -31.58 -6.31
C MET A 13 -27.76 -30.27 -6.08
N ALA A 14 -27.21 -29.67 -7.15
CA ALA A 14 -26.51 -28.40 -7.05
C ALA A 14 -27.44 -27.28 -6.56
N HIS A 15 -28.66 -27.20 -7.07
CA HIS A 15 -29.67 -26.25 -6.58
C HIS A 15 -30.02 -26.53 -5.11
N GLN A 16 -30.17 -27.78 -4.68
CA GLN A 16 -30.44 -28.11 -3.27
C GLN A 16 -29.26 -27.75 -2.35
N ALA A 17 -28.02 -27.87 -2.84
CA ALA A 17 -26.83 -27.43 -2.12
C ALA A 17 -26.82 -25.89 -1.94
N GLN A 18 -27.25 -25.14 -2.97
CA GLN A 18 -27.42 -23.68 -2.89
C GLN A 18 -28.53 -23.23 -1.93
N LEU A 19 -29.48 -24.10 -1.63
CA LEU A 19 -30.49 -23.89 -0.57
C LEU A 19 -29.97 -24.27 0.82
N GLY A 20 -28.75 -24.82 0.93
CA GLY A 20 -28.14 -25.20 2.21
C GLY A 20 -28.57 -26.56 2.74
N HIS A 21 -29.18 -27.43 1.92
CA HIS A 21 -29.55 -28.77 2.37
C HIS A 21 -28.30 -29.62 2.70
N PRO A 22 -28.14 -30.12 3.94
CA PRO A 22 -26.89 -30.73 4.39
C PRO A 22 -26.34 -31.84 3.49
N ARG A 23 -27.20 -32.79 3.10
CA ARG A 23 -26.82 -33.92 2.24
C ARG A 23 -26.43 -33.49 0.83
N ALA A 24 -27.13 -32.49 0.29
CA ALA A 24 -26.82 -31.97 -1.04
C ALA A 24 -25.48 -31.23 -1.02
N VAL A 25 -25.23 -30.41 0.00
CA VAL A 25 -23.95 -29.72 0.19
C VAL A 25 -22.78 -30.70 0.25
N THR A 26 -22.87 -31.75 1.08
CA THR A 26 -21.77 -32.72 1.23
C THR A 26 -21.52 -33.51 -0.05
N GLN A 27 -22.59 -33.99 -0.72
CA GLN A 27 -22.48 -34.77 -1.95
C GLN A 27 -21.96 -33.92 -3.12
N THR A 28 -22.53 -32.74 -3.35
CA THR A 28 -22.11 -31.86 -4.46
C THR A 28 -20.67 -31.39 -4.28
N LEU A 29 -20.25 -31.05 -3.05
CA LEU A 29 -18.87 -30.66 -2.78
C LEU A 29 -17.89 -31.84 -2.97
N SER A 30 -18.21 -33.02 -2.46
CA SER A 30 -17.39 -34.23 -2.65
C SER A 30 -17.24 -34.57 -4.14
N GLN A 31 -18.34 -34.55 -4.89
CA GLN A 31 -18.34 -34.84 -6.32
C GLN A 31 -17.53 -33.79 -7.10
N SER A 32 -17.68 -32.50 -6.80
CA SER A 32 -16.96 -31.43 -7.49
C SER A 32 -15.44 -31.48 -7.23
N LEU A 33 -15.02 -31.88 -6.02
CA LEU A 33 -13.60 -32.11 -5.70
C LEU A 33 -13.07 -33.37 -6.42
N ALA A 34 -13.85 -34.45 -6.46
CA ALA A 34 -13.47 -35.67 -7.16
C ALA A 34 -13.29 -35.44 -8.67
N GLN A 35 -14.15 -34.63 -9.29
CA GLN A 35 -13.99 -34.20 -10.70
C GLN A 35 -12.70 -33.42 -10.96
N GLN A 36 -12.13 -32.79 -9.92
CA GLN A 36 -10.83 -32.10 -9.99
C GLN A 36 -9.64 -33.04 -9.68
N GLY A 37 -9.88 -34.35 -9.57
CA GLY A 37 -8.86 -35.35 -9.21
C GLY A 37 -8.56 -35.42 -7.71
N ILE A 38 -9.41 -34.83 -6.86
CA ILE A 38 -9.21 -34.72 -5.41
C ILE A 38 -10.34 -35.48 -4.70
N PRO A 39 -10.19 -36.78 -4.42
CA PRO A 39 -11.15 -37.53 -3.64
C PRO A 39 -11.20 -36.95 -2.22
N ALA A 40 -12.41 -36.56 -1.83
CA ALA A 40 -12.67 -35.90 -0.56
C ALA A 40 -13.86 -36.55 0.14
N GLN A 41 -13.72 -36.80 1.44
CA GLN A 41 -14.84 -37.12 2.32
C GLN A 41 -15.32 -35.84 2.99
N VAL A 42 -16.60 -35.51 2.82
CA VAL A 42 -17.21 -34.28 3.30
C VAL A 42 -18.33 -34.64 4.28
N ASP A 43 -18.27 -34.08 5.48
CA ASP A 43 -19.29 -34.23 6.52
C ASP A 43 -19.72 -32.85 7.02
N LEU A 44 -21.01 -32.67 7.30
CA LEU A 44 -21.57 -31.42 7.80
C LEU A 44 -22.28 -31.68 9.12
N GLN A 45 -21.73 -31.12 10.20
CA GLN A 45 -22.24 -31.25 11.56
C GLN A 45 -22.64 -29.87 12.08
N GLY A 46 -23.93 -29.53 12.01
CA GLY A 46 -24.40 -28.17 12.27
C GLY A 46 -23.75 -27.19 11.30
N ASP A 47 -23.05 -26.17 11.83
CA ASP A 47 -22.35 -25.15 11.04
C ASP A 47 -20.89 -25.51 10.71
N LEU A 48 -20.44 -26.72 11.10
CA LEU A 48 -19.08 -27.18 10.90
C LEU A 48 -18.99 -28.15 9.71
N LEU A 49 -18.36 -27.69 8.63
CA LEU A 49 -18.05 -28.49 7.45
C LEU A 49 -16.66 -29.13 7.61
N ARG A 50 -16.62 -30.46 7.76
CA ARG A 50 -15.38 -31.24 7.88
C ARG A 50 -15.05 -31.87 6.53
N ILE A 51 -13.86 -31.58 6.03
CA ILE A 51 -13.39 -32.07 4.73
C ILE A 51 -12.07 -32.81 4.93
N ARG A 52 -12.06 -34.10 4.58
CA ARG A 52 -10.85 -34.93 4.59
C ARG A 52 -10.41 -35.15 3.14
N LEU A 53 -9.25 -34.59 2.80
CA LEU A 53 -8.60 -34.76 1.50
C LEU A 53 -7.53 -35.86 1.60
N ASN A 54 -7.29 -36.55 0.49
CA ASN A 54 -6.17 -37.49 0.41
C ASN A 54 -4.83 -36.74 0.39
N GLY A 55 -4.06 -36.87 1.47
CA GLY A 55 -2.79 -36.15 1.69
C GLY A 55 -1.67 -36.56 0.73
N THR A 56 -1.77 -37.72 0.06
CA THR A 56 -0.79 -38.13 -0.96
C THR A 56 -0.91 -37.30 -2.24
N GLN A 57 -2.10 -36.80 -2.56
CA GLN A 57 -2.35 -35.97 -3.74
C GLN A 57 -2.17 -34.49 -3.45
N ILE A 58 -2.38 -34.05 -2.21
CA ILE A 58 -2.20 -32.67 -1.78
C ILE A 58 -1.25 -32.65 -0.57
N SER A 59 0.03 -32.50 -0.85
CA SER A 59 1.08 -32.43 0.19
C SER A 59 1.10 -31.08 0.93
N ASN A 60 0.59 -30.01 0.32
CA ASN A 60 0.51 -28.68 0.93
C ASN A 60 -0.91 -28.31 1.36
N GLY A 61 -1.12 -28.10 2.66
CA GLY A 61 -2.41 -27.69 3.21
C GLY A 61 -2.94 -26.35 2.69
N ASP A 62 -2.08 -25.41 2.29
CA ASP A 62 -2.49 -24.12 1.73
C ASP A 62 -3.08 -24.27 0.32
N LEU A 63 -2.55 -25.20 -0.46
CA LEU A 63 -3.09 -25.56 -1.78
C LEU A 63 -4.47 -26.23 -1.64
N GLY A 64 -4.58 -27.19 -0.71
CA GLY A 64 -5.85 -27.86 -0.42
C GLY A 64 -6.92 -26.90 0.08
N GLN A 65 -6.54 -25.96 0.95
CA GLN A 65 -7.43 -24.89 1.41
C GLN A 65 -7.93 -24.02 0.26
N ALA A 66 -7.04 -23.63 -0.65
CA ALA A 66 -7.37 -22.78 -1.79
C ALA A 66 -8.36 -23.45 -2.74
N GLN A 67 -8.13 -24.72 -3.10
CA GLN A 67 -9.00 -25.50 -3.99
C GLN A 67 -10.40 -25.69 -3.41
N VAL A 68 -10.45 -26.04 -2.13
CA VAL A 68 -11.73 -26.26 -1.44
C VAL A 68 -12.50 -24.96 -1.32
N TYR A 69 -11.86 -23.87 -0.90
CA TYR A 69 -12.52 -22.57 -0.80
C TYR A 69 -13.11 -22.12 -2.15
N LEU A 70 -12.35 -22.20 -3.24
CA LEU A 70 -12.84 -21.79 -4.56
C LEU A 70 -13.93 -22.72 -5.09
N THR A 71 -13.89 -24.02 -4.76
CA THR A 71 -14.96 -24.96 -5.11
C THR A 71 -16.25 -24.60 -4.38
N ILE A 72 -16.17 -24.31 -3.08
CA ILE A 72 -17.31 -23.86 -2.27
C ILE A 72 -17.91 -22.55 -2.83
N GLN A 73 -17.05 -21.58 -3.17
CA GLN A 73 -17.48 -20.31 -3.79
C GLN A 73 -18.15 -20.52 -5.16
N ARG A 74 -17.60 -21.41 -6.00
CA ARG A 74 -18.19 -21.75 -7.32
C ARG A 74 -19.58 -22.39 -7.17
N LEU A 75 -19.76 -23.23 -6.15
CA LEU A 75 -21.02 -23.90 -5.86
C LEU A 75 -22.06 -22.97 -5.19
N GLN A 76 -21.65 -21.77 -4.76
CA GLN A 76 -22.51 -20.80 -4.06
C GLN A 76 -23.21 -21.39 -2.83
N ILE A 77 -22.51 -22.25 -2.07
CA ILE A 77 -23.07 -22.88 -0.86
C ILE A 77 -23.37 -21.79 0.18
N PRO A 78 -24.62 -21.66 0.66
CA PRO A 78 -25.01 -20.62 1.60
C PRO A 78 -24.54 -20.93 3.02
N GLY A 79 -24.36 -19.87 3.81
CA GLY A 79 -24.26 -19.95 5.27
C GLY A 79 -22.90 -19.53 5.85
N PRO A 80 -22.87 -19.10 7.12
CA PRO A 80 -21.64 -18.96 7.87
C PRO A 80 -21.14 -20.35 8.30
N LEU A 81 -20.46 -21.07 7.40
CA LEU A 81 -19.86 -22.36 7.76
C LEU A 81 -18.42 -22.15 8.21
N ARG A 82 -18.07 -22.80 9.31
CA ARG A 82 -16.70 -23.03 9.71
C ARG A 82 -16.21 -24.27 8.99
N VAL A 83 -15.12 -24.17 8.25
CA VAL A 83 -14.58 -25.26 7.43
C VAL A 83 -13.32 -25.79 8.10
N LYS A 84 -13.32 -27.07 8.48
CA LYS A 84 -12.13 -27.78 8.96
C LYS A 84 -11.63 -28.75 7.90
N LEU A 85 -10.39 -28.55 7.49
CA LEU A 85 -9.72 -29.30 6.44
C LEU A 85 -8.60 -30.15 6.99
N PHE A 86 -8.57 -31.40 6.56
CA PHE A 86 -7.58 -32.39 6.97
C PHE A 86 -6.96 -33.02 5.73
N GLY A 87 -5.63 -32.99 5.63
CA GLY A 87 -4.89 -33.86 4.71
C GLY A 87 -4.59 -35.17 5.41
N VAL A 88 -5.14 -36.27 4.91
CA VAL A 88 -5.04 -37.59 5.55
C VAL A 88 -4.31 -38.57 4.65
N ASN A 89 -3.32 -39.27 5.18
CA ASN A 89 -2.66 -40.39 4.51
C ASN A 89 -2.87 -41.66 5.36
N GLY A 90 -3.75 -42.55 4.89
CA GLY A 90 -4.24 -43.67 5.69
C GLY A 90 -4.99 -43.20 6.93
N ASN A 91 -4.48 -43.51 8.11
CA ASN A 91 -5.04 -43.05 9.40
C ASN A 91 -4.29 -41.86 10.02
N ARG A 92 -3.27 -41.31 9.35
CA ARG A 92 -2.46 -40.20 9.89
C ARG A 92 -2.86 -38.88 9.25
N ILE A 93 -3.11 -37.87 10.10
CA ILE A 93 -3.31 -36.48 9.67
C ILE A 93 -1.94 -35.87 9.38
N GLN A 94 -1.69 -35.47 8.14
CA GLN A 94 -0.45 -34.82 7.72
C GLN A 94 -0.48 -33.31 7.95
N TRP A 95 -1.64 -32.69 7.72
CA TRP A 95 -1.84 -31.26 7.94
C TRP A 95 -3.31 -30.96 8.25
N GLN A 96 -3.55 -29.85 8.93
CA GLN A 96 -4.87 -29.34 9.27
C GLN A 96 -4.96 -27.84 8.96
N ARG A 97 -6.13 -27.41 8.48
CA ARG A 97 -6.47 -26.00 8.22
C ARG A 97 -7.90 -25.72 8.66
N GLU A 98 -8.17 -24.47 9.01
CA GLU A 98 -9.48 -24.01 9.43
C GLU A 98 -9.72 -22.58 8.90
N PHE A 99 -10.91 -22.33 8.36
CA PHE A 99 -11.33 -21.00 7.93
C PHE A 99 -12.85 -20.85 8.01
N ASP A 100 -13.33 -19.61 8.12
CA ASP A 100 -14.76 -19.28 8.14
C ASP A 100 -15.20 -18.70 6.78
N LEU A 101 -16.35 -19.14 6.25
CA LEU A 101 -16.90 -18.66 4.97
C LEU A 101 -17.58 -17.28 5.05
N LYS A 102 -18.01 -16.86 6.25
CA LYS A 102 -18.55 -15.53 6.52
C LYS A 102 -17.92 -14.97 7.80
N ALA A 103 -16.69 -14.49 7.70
CA ALA A 103 -16.17 -13.55 8.68
C ALA A 103 -16.83 -12.18 8.45
N GLY A 104 -18.08 -12.03 8.87
CA GLY A 104 -18.71 -10.71 8.98
C GLY A 104 -17.93 -9.92 10.02
N THR A 105 -17.34 -8.80 9.62
CA THR A 105 -16.68 -7.84 10.50
C THR A 105 -17.72 -7.12 11.35
N SER A 106 -18.30 -7.80 12.33
CA SER A 106 -19.02 -7.13 13.41
C SER A 106 -17.97 -6.54 14.37
N THR A 107 -17.33 -5.45 13.94
CA THR A 107 -16.59 -4.59 14.87
C THR A 107 -17.62 -3.68 15.53
N ALA A 108 -17.91 -3.93 16.81
CA ALA A 108 -18.77 -3.04 17.60
C ALA A 108 -18.26 -1.59 17.45
N TRP A 109 -19.13 -0.69 16.99
CA TRP A 109 -18.77 0.70 16.75
C TRP A 109 -18.36 1.37 18.07
N ASN A 110 -17.09 1.72 18.22
CA ASN A 110 -16.60 2.54 19.31
C ASN A 110 -16.30 3.94 18.78
N ARG A 111 -17.03 4.95 19.28
CA ARG A 111 -16.89 6.36 18.87
C ARG A 111 -15.50 6.94 19.14
N PHE A 112 -14.73 6.32 20.03
CA PHE A 112 -13.37 6.73 20.39
C PHE A 112 -12.28 5.83 19.78
N SER A 113 -12.65 4.83 18.97
CA SER A 113 -11.66 4.01 18.26
C SER A 113 -11.37 4.63 16.90
N PHE A 114 -10.16 5.14 16.76
CA PHE A 114 -9.61 5.62 15.50
C PHE A 114 -9.34 4.49 14.50
N ASP A 115 -9.52 3.22 14.89
CA ASP A 115 -9.26 2.04 14.06
C ASP A 115 -10.50 1.46 13.40
N HIS A 116 -11.63 2.18 13.43
CA HIS A 116 -12.83 1.70 12.79
C HIS A 116 -12.63 1.60 11.25
N PRO A 117 -12.86 0.43 10.63
CA PRO A 117 -12.65 0.19 9.20
C PRO A 117 -13.25 1.26 8.28
N LEU A 118 -14.50 1.65 8.53
CA LEU A 118 -15.19 2.66 7.73
C LEU A 118 -14.61 4.07 7.89
N VAL A 119 -14.10 4.40 9.08
CA VAL A 119 -13.45 5.71 9.32
C VAL A 119 -12.14 5.76 8.53
N ASN A 120 -11.35 4.70 8.59
CA ASN A 120 -10.09 4.60 7.85
C ASN A 120 -10.31 4.53 6.33
N LEU A 121 -11.39 3.89 5.87
CA LEU A 121 -11.79 3.90 4.46
C LEU A 121 -12.21 5.31 4.01
N GLY A 122 -12.97 6.03 4.83
CA GLY A 122 -13.39 7.40 4.54
C GLY A 122 -12.26 8.42 4.61
N ALA A 123 -11.16 8.12 5.32
CA ALA A 123 -10.10 9.08 5.62
C ALA A 123 -9.48 9.70 4.37
N PHE A 124 -9.20 8.92 3.33
CA PHE A 124 -8.57 9.43 2.10
C PHE A 124 -9.51 10.29 1.24
N PRO A 125 -10.75 9.86 0.91
CA PRO A 125 -11.70 10.74 0.24
C PRO A 125 -11.97 12.05 1.00
N ILE A 126 -12.09 11.96 2.33
CA ILE A 126 -12.29 13.13 3.19
C ILE A 126 -11.05 14.04 3.16
N SER A 127 -9.84 13.49 3.19
CA SER A 127 -8.62 14.30 3.14
C SER A 127 -8.46 15.05 1.81
N ILE A 128 -8.93 14.50 0.69
CA ILE A 128 -9.02 15.22 -0.59
C ILE A 128 -9.95 16.43 -0.46
N VAL A 129 -11.13 16.26 0.13
CA VAL A 129 -12.08 17.38 0.35
C VAL A 129 -11.47 18.44 1.26
N VAL A 130 -10.81 18.03 2.35
CA VAL A 130 -10.11 18.95 3.25
C VAL A 130 -8.98 19.68 2.51
N ALA A 131 -8.18 18.98 1.71
CA ALA A 131 -7.12 19.57 0.90
C ALA A 131 -7.68 20.61 -0.08
N LEU A 132 -8.81 20.33 -0.73
CA LEU A 132 -9.48 21.29 -1.61
C LEU A 132 -9.94 22.53 -0.86
N LEU A 133 -10.54 22.38 0.32
CA LEU A 133 -10.97 23.50 1.16
C LEU A 133 -9.79 24.36 1.62
N VAL A 134 -8.74 23.72 2.14
CA VAL A 134 -7.51 24.41 2.60
C VAL A 134 -6.86 25.17 1.44
N ASN A 135 -6.83 24.57 0.25
CA ASN A 135 -6.25 25.18 -0.95
C ASN A 135 -7.20 26.11 -1.70
N SER A 136 -8.43 26.35 -1.24
CA SER A 136 -9.36 27.30 -1.86
C SER A 136 -9.65 28.52 -0.98
N ILE A 137 -9.45 28.41 0.33
CA ILE A 137 -9.72 29.48 1.29
C ILE A 137 -8.41 30.18 1.64
N GLY A 138 -8.26 31.45 1.26
CA GLY A 138 -7.01 32.21 1.42
C GLY A 138 -6.45 32.22 2.85
N LEU A 139 -7.31 32.31 3.87
CA LEU A 139 -6.87 32.23 5.27
C LEU A 139 -6.27 30.86 5.64
N LEU A 140 -6.88 29.76 5.15
CA LEU A 140 -6.36 28.41 5.41
C LEU A 140 -5.07 28.15 4.63
N GLN A 141 -4.99 28.65 3.39
CA GLN A 141 -3.75 28.62 2.61
C GLN A 141 -2.61 29.33 3.35
N LEU A 142 -2.87 30.50 3.93
CA LEU A 142 -1.87 31.25 4.69
C LEU A 142 -1.29 30.45 5.86
N PHE A 143 -2.15 29.76 6.62
CA PHE A 143 -1.69 28.91 7.73
C PHE A 143 -1.00 27.62 7.27
N HIS A 144 -1.40 27.08 6.11
CA HIS A 144 -0.80 25.87 5.55
C HIS A 144 0.54 26.15 4.84
N LEU A 145 0.76 27.37 4.37
CA LEU A 145 1.92 27.76 3.56
C LEU A 145 3.28 27.39 4.21
N PRO A 146 3.55 27.70 5.50
CA PRO A 146 4.83 27.33 6.11
C PRO A 146 5.06 25.83 6.15
N ILE A 147 4.01 25.04 6.34
CA ILE A 147 4.10 23.57 6.40
C ILE A 147 4.40 23.00 5.02
N HIS A 148 3.72 23.52 4.00
CA HIS A 148 3.97 23.13 2.61
C HIS A 148 5.39 23.49 2.17
N ILE A 149 5.85 24.72 2.47
CA ILE A 149 7.23 25.14 2.25
C ILE A 149 8.18 24.18 2.99
N TRP A 150 7.86 23.82 4.23
CA TRP A 150 8.72 22.91 4.98
C TRP A 150 8.87 21.53 4.30
N ILE A 151 7.77 20.98 3.77
CA ILE A 151 7.81 19.74 2.98
C ILE A 151 8.70 19.90 1.74
N HIS A 152 8.61 21.03 1.04
CA HIS A 152 9.49 21.37 -0.08
C HIS A 152 10.97 21.38 0.35
N GLU A 153 11.29 22.08 1.44
CA GLU A 153 12.65 22.13 1.99
C GLU A 153 13.17 20.75 2.43
N PHE A 154 12.31 19.89 2.98
CA PHE A 154 12.67 18.49 3.22
C PHE A 154 13.04 17.75 1.93
N GLY A 155 12.39 18.09 0.82
CA GLY A 155 12.73 17.63 -0.52
C GLY A 155 14.18 17.92 -0.91
N HIS A 156 14.70 19.10 -0.59
CA HIS A 156 16.13 19.42 -0.75
C HIS A 156 17.03 18.68 0.24
N ALA A 157 16.58 18.55 1.49
CA ALA A 157 17.39 17.99 2.57
C ALA A 157 17.61 16.48 2.43
N ILE A 158 16.63 15.73 1.91
CA ILE A 158 16.72 14.27 1.75
C ILE A 158 17.92 13.84 0.88
N PRO A 159 18.10 14.32 -0.37
CA PRO A 159 19.26 13.93 -1.17
C PRO A 159 20.58 14.38 -0.52
N ALA A 160 20.61 15.51 0.20
CA ALA A 160 21.78 15.93 0.94
C ALA A 160 22.14 14.98 2.09
N TRP A 161 21.17 14.56 2.91
CA TRP A 161 21.39 13.58 3.97
C TRP A 161 21.82 12.22 3.42
N LEU A 162 21.22 11.77 2.31
CA LEU A 162 21.61 10.51 1.65
C LEU A 162 23.00 10.55 1.02
N CYS A 163 23.50 11.74 0.67
CA CYS A 163 24.88 11.97 0.26
C CYS A 163 25.85 12.24 1.43
N GLY A 164 25.38 12.16 2.69
CA GLY A 164 26.20 12.40 3.88
C GLY A 164 26.55 13.88 4.08
N ARG A 165 25.75 14.81 3.58
CA ARG A 165 25.96 16.27 3.70
C ARG A 165 24.97 16.87 4.69
N ARG A 166 25.40 17.85 5.47
CA ARG A 166 24.49 18.58 6.37
C ARG A 166 23.43 19.28 5.54
N ALA A 167 22.19 19.14 5.98
CA ALA A 167 21.06 19.91 5.49
C ALA A 167 20.13 20.26 6.64
N ILE A 168 19.67 21.51 6.71
CA ILE A 168 18.71 21.99 7.70
C ILE A 168 17.53 22.61 6.95
N PRO A 169 16.39 21.91 6.82
CA PRO A 169 15.20 22.43 6.17
C PRO A 169 14.44 23.35 7.14
N LEU A 170 14.36 24.64 6.83
CA LEU A 170 13.63 25.62 7.63
C LEU A 170 12.24 25.89 7.05
N PRO A 171 11.19 26.12 7.87
CA PRO A 171 9.81 26.32 7.40
C PRO A 171 9.56 27.67 6.71
N PHE A 172 10.62 28.37 6.29
CA PHE A 172 10.60 29.69 5.69
C PHE A 172 11.24 29.73 4.30
N GLY A 173 11.42 28.58 3.63
CA GLY A 173 11.87 28.55 2.23
C GLY A 173 13.38 28.59 2.07
N ILE A 174 14.11 28.06 3.06
CA ILE A 174 15.57 27.99 3.06
C ILE A 174 16.00 26.62 3.54
N THR A 175 16.80 25.94 2.73
CA THR A 175 17.56 24.76 3.14
C THR A 175 19.05 25.08 3.11
N PHE A 176 19.67 25.14 4.28
CA PHE A 176 21.12 25.27 4.37
C PHE A 176 21.77 23.92 4.10
N THR A 177 22.42 23.77 2.95
CA THR A 177 23.16 22.55 2.58
C THR A 177 24.67 22.78 2.64
N SER A 178 25.41 21.79 3.13
CA SER A 178 26.88 21.78 3.06
C SER A 178 27.35 21.21 1.72
N LEU A 179 28.40 21.81 1.16
CA LEU A 179 29.09 21.28 -0.02
C LEU A 179 30.00 20.10 0.33
N ASP A 180 30.44 20.01 1.58
CA ASP A 180 31.32 18.95 2.05
C ASP A 180 30.54 17.81 2.69
N ARG A 181 31.03 16.59 2.45
CA ARG A 181 30.51 15.38 3.10
C ARG A 181 31.03 15.32 4.53
N GLU A 182 30.17 14.91 5.44
CA GLU A 182 30.48 14.77 6.84
C GLU A 182 30.14 13.38 7.34
N LEU A 183 31.14 12.68 7.87
CA LEU A 183 30.98 11.33 8.39
C LEU A 183 29.91 11.28 9.50
N PHE A 184 29.80 12.35 10.29
CA PHE A 184 28.76 12.48 11.30
C PHE A 184 27.34 12.35 10.72
N VAL A 185 27.05 13.03 9.60
CA VAL A 185 25.73 12.94 8.95
C VAL A 185 25.51 11.55 8.38
N TYR A 186 26.50 11.01 7.66
CA TYR A 186 26.40 9.68 7.07
C TYR A 186 26.11 8.60 8.13
N VAL A 187 26.91 8.56 9.20
CA VAL A 187 26.72 7.62 10.32
C VAL A 187 25.43 7.91 11.08
N GLY A 188 25.04 9.18 11.23
CA GLY A 188 23.79 9.58 11.87
C GLY A 188 22.55 9.03 11.15
N ILE A 189 22.50 9.14 9.81
CA ILE A 189 21.40 8.57 9.02
C ILE A 189 21.41 7.04 9.10
N LEU A 190 22.58 6.39 9.01
CA LEU A 190 22.69 4.93 9.18
C LEU A 190 22.21 4.48 10.56
N PHE A 191 22.52 5.24 11.61
CA PHE A 191 22.07 4.97 12.96
C PHE A 191 20.53 5.06 13.04
N LEU A 192 19.92 6.12 12.49
CA LEU A 192 18.45 6.25 12.46
C LEU A 192 17.79 5.10 11.69
N ILE A 193 18.32 4.73 10.52
CA ILE A 193 17.85 3.58 9.75
C ILE A 193 18.00 2.29 10.58
N GLY A 194 19.13 2.11 11.26
CA GLY A 194 19.40 0.97 12.13
C GLY A 194 18.41 0.85 13.30
N VAL A 195 18.02 1.96 13.91
CA VAL A 195 16.99 1.99 14.96
C VAL A 195 15.64 1.53 14.42
N VAL A 196 15.22 2.06 13.25
CA VAL A 196 13.95 1.64 12.63
C VAL A 196 14.02 0.17 12.20
N PHE A 197 15.16 -0.29 11.67
CA PHE A 197 15.37 -1.68 11.27
C PHE A 197 15.27 -2.63 12.47
N PHE A 198 15.90 -2.28 13.59
CA PHE A 198 15.81 -3.05 14.82
C PHE A 198 14.36 -3.16 15.30
N LYS A 199 13.57 -2.08 15.21
CA LYS A 199 12.14 -2.11 15.53
C LYS A 199 11.33 -2.97 14.55
N ALA A 200 11.55 -2.80 13.25
CA ALA A 200 10.93 -3.62 12.23
C ALA A 200 11.23 -5.12 12.43
N TRP A 201 12.45 -5.45 12.87
CA TRP A 201 12.85 -6.81 13.19
C TRP A 201 12.12 -7.36 14.42
N GLN A 202 12.04 -6.59 15.52
CA GLN A 202 11.28 -6.96 16.71
C GLN A 202 9.80 -7.26 16.37
N GLU A 203 9.22 -6.48 15.46
CA GLU A 203 7.82 -6.60 15.02
C GLU A 203 7.63 -7.53 13.82
N ARG A 204 8.70 -8.18 13.34
CA ARG A 204 8.71 -9.12 12.19
C ARG A 204 8.17 -8.53 10.88
N LEU A 205 8.34 -7.21 10.69
CA LEU A 205 7.92 -6.47 9.49
C LEU A 205 8.94 -6.65 8.35
N ARG A 206 8.98 -7.85 7.74
CA ARG A 206 9.97 -8.23 6.72
C ARG A 206 10.05 -7.28 5.52
N GLY A 207 8.91 -6.74 5.08
CA GLY A 207 8.87 -5.79 3.97
C GLY A 207 9.61 -4.48 4.30
N LEU A 208 9.37 -3.93 5.50
CA LEU A 208 10.05 -2.74 5.98
C LEU A 208 11.56 -2.99 6.16
N MET A 209 11.95 -4.15 6.69
CA MET A 209 13.36 -4.54 6.78
C MET A 209 14.06 -4.52 5.41
N GLY A 210 13.43 -5.09 4.38
CA GLY A 210 13.96 -5.07 3.01
C GLY A 210 14.09 -3.65 2.45
N ALA A 211 13.08 -2.80 2.66
CA ALA A 211 13.12 -1.41 2.23
C ALA A 211 14.24 -0.60 2.90
N LEU A 212 14.47 -0.82 4.20
CA LEU A 212 15.54 -0.16 4.94
C LEU A 212 16.93 -0.61 4.48
N LEU A 213 17.12 -1.89 4.17
CA LEU A 213 18.38 -2.38 3.57
C LEU A 213 18.63 -1.76 2.19
N ALA A 214 17.59 -1.64 1.37
CA ALA A 214 17.68 -0.92 0.10
C ALA A 214 18.04 0.56 0.30
N LEU A 215 17.50 1.20 1.35
CA LEU A 215 17.84 2.58 1.69
C LEU A 215 19.29 2.74 2.16
N VAL A 216 19.83 1.79 2.94
CA VAL A 216 21.26 1.77 3.30
C VAL A 216 22.14 1.64 2.05
N ALA A 217 21.80 0.72 1.14
CA ALA A 217 22.52 0.55 -0.11
C ALA A 217 22.47 1.81 -0.99
N LEU A 218 21.29 2.45 -1.05
CA LEU A 218 21.09 3.70 -1.75
C LEU A 218 21.93 4.83 -1.13
N GLN A 219 21.92 4.99 0.19
CA GLN A 219 22.74 5.98 0.89
C GLN A 219 24.23 5.76 0.62
N PHE A 220 24.72 4.52 0.71
CA PHE A 220 26.11 4.19 0.40
C PHE A 220 26.45 4.59 -1.04
N TRP A 221 25.61 4.22 -2.00
CA TRP A 221 25.82 4.56 -3.40
C TRP A 221 25.81 6.08 -3.64
N MET A 222 24.83 6.81 -3.10
CA MET A 222 24.72 8.26 -3.24
C MET A 222 25.86 9.00 -2.53
N THR A 223 26.31 8.53 -1.37
CA THR A 223 27.40 9.15 -0.61
C THR A 223 28.74 8.97 -1.31
N TRP A 224 29.05 7.77 -1.81
CA TRP A 224 30.41 7.47 -2.29
C TRP A 224 30.57 7.53 -3.81
N MET A 225 29.51 7.27 -4.57
CA MET A 225 29.59 7.14 -6.03
C MET A 225 29.10 8.37 -6.80
N TRP A 226 28.38 9.30 -6.15
CA TRP A 226 27.94 10.52 -6.82
C TRP A 226 29.01 11.61 -6.76
N ASP A 227 29.19 12.29 -7.88
CA ASP A 227 29.93 13.53 -7.95
C ASP A 227 29.08 14.71 -7.46
N TYR A 228 29.72 15.89 -7.38
CA TYR A 228 29.04 17.11 -6.98
C TYR A 228 27.86 17.44 -7.91
N TRP A 229 28.04 17.27 -9.23
CA TRP A 229 27.03 17.59 -10.23
C TRP A 229 25.72 16.83 -10.03
N ARG A 230 25.80 15.51 -9.80
CA ARG A 230 24.61 14.69 -9.53
C ARG A 230 23.96 15.09 -8.22
N PHE A 231 24.74 15.27 -7.15
CA PHE A 231 24.20 15.72 -5.87
C PHE A 231 23.41 17.03 -6.04
N ASP A 232 24.02 18.01 -6.69
CA ASP A 232 23.48 19.35 -6.84
C ASP A 232 22.20 19.35 -7.69
N PHE A 233 22.18 18.52 -8.75
CA PHE A 233 21.00 18.28 -9.58
C PHE A 233 19.84 17.74 -8.76
N TRP A 234 20.09 16.72 -7.94
CA TRP A 234 19.05 16.09 -7.13
C TRP A 234 18.56 16.99 -5.99
N VAL A 235 19.40 17.89 -5.49
CA VAL A 235 18.94 18.94 -4.57
C VAL A 235 18.01 19.90 -5.29
N ALA A 236 18.37 20.44 -6.46
CA ALA A 236 17.52 21.35 -7.22
C ALA A 236 16.19 20.70 -7.67
N PHE A 237 16.23 19.43 -8.08
CA PHE A 237 15.04 18.65 -8.40
C PHE A 237 14.18 18.35 -7.16
N GLY A 238 14.86 18.18 -6.01
CA GLY A 238 14.35 17.62 -4.78
C GLY A 238 13.23 18.42 -4.13
N GLY A 239 13.20 19.75 -4.26
CA GLY A 239 12.19 20.60 -3.62
C GLY A 239 10.77 20.19 -4.02
N VAL A 240 10.44 20.41 -5.29
CA VAL A 240 9.14 20.01 -5.87
C VAL A 240 8.94 18.48 -5.86
N ALA A 241 10.00 17.70 -6.10
CA ALA A 241 9.87 16.24 -6.03
C ALA A 241 9.48 15.76 -4.63
N GLY A 242 9.99 16.41 -3.59
CA GLY A 242 9.64 16.18 -2.19
C GLY A 242 8.19 16.48 -1.90
N GLU A 243 7.63 17.56 -2.47
CA GLU A 243 6.20 17.87 -2.34
C GLU A 243 5.30 16.71 -2.79
N PHE A 244 5.69 15.98 -3.84
CA PHE A 244 4.96 14.80 -4.30
C PHE A 244 5.30 13.55 -3.50
N ILE A 245 6.58 13.18 -3.45
CA ILE A 245 7.02 11.89 -2.90
C ILE A 245 6.81 11.85 -1.39
N LEU A 246 7.22 12.88 -0.66
CA LEU A 246 7.12 12.90 0.80
C LEU A 246 5.66 12.96 1.24
N SER A 247 4.86 13.81 0.59
CA SER A 247 3.41 13.87 0.87
C SER A 247 2.73 12.53 0.58
N ALA A 248 3.04 11.89 -0.55
CA ALA A 248 2.48 10.59 -0.87
C ALA A 248 2.91 9.51 0.14
N LEU A 249 4.18 9.48 0.57
CA LEU A 249 4.65 8.55 1.61
C LEU A 249 3.94 8.79 2.95
N LEU A 250 3.74 10.04 3.36
CA LEU A 250 3.02 10.38 4.59
C LEU A 250 1.54 9.98 4.51
N MET A 251 0.89 10.20 3.36
CA MET A 251 -0.48 9.73 3.13
C MET A 251 -0.58 8.20 3.11
N MET A 252 0.39 7.49 2.53
CA MET A 252 0.47 6.03 2.58
C MET A 252 0.70 5.51 4.01
N ALA A 253 1.52 6.21 4.80
CA ALA A 253 1.81 5.86 6.18
C ALA A 253 0.57 5.88 7.08
N PHE A 254 -0.50 6.59 6.70
CA PHE A 254 -1.80 6.52 7.40
C PHE A 254 -2.32 5.08 7.53
N TYR A 255 -2.13 4.26 6.48
CA TYR A 255 -2.58 2.87 6.43
C TYR A 255 -1.58 1.89 7.07
N LEU A 256 -0.41 2.37 7.49
CA LEU A 256 0.57 1.58 8.21
C LEU A 256 0.33 1.71 9.72
N HIS A 257 0.20 0.57 10.39
CA HIS A 257 0.09 0.51 11.85
C HIS A 257 1.49 0.70 12.45
N LEU A 258 1.83 1.93 12.82
CA LEU A 258 3.05 2.22 13.58
C LEU A 258 2.82 1.97 15.10
N PRO A 259 3.88 1.77 15.90
CA PRO A 259 3.74 1.41 17.31
C PRO A 259 2.98 2.46 18.13
N ASP A 260 2.06 2.01 19.01
CA ASP A 260 1.08 2.83 19.75
C ASP A 260 1.66 3.90 20.70
N ARG A 261 2.98 3.92 20.92
CA ARG A 261 3.62 4.76 21.96
C ARG A 261 3.45 6.26 21.73
N TRP A 262 3.19 6.69 20.50
CA TRP A 262 3.11 8.11 20.13
C TRP A 262 1.68 8.58 19.88
N ARG A 263 0.68 7.75 20.18
CA ARG A 263 -0.71 7.98 19.74
C ARG A 263 -0.80 8.22 18.22
N TRP A 264 -0.10 7.37 17.47
CA TRP A 264 -0.12 7.41 16.01
C TRP A 264 -1.55 7.25 15.47
N ASP A 265 -2.39 6.49 16.18
CA ASP A 265 -3.83 6.35 15.97
C ASP A 265 -4.56 7.68 15.72
N ALA A 266 -4.18 8.72 16.47
CA ALA A 266 -4.72 10.08 16.31
C ALA A 266 -3.88 10.95 15.36
N TRP A 267 -2.56 10.97 15.52
CA TRP A 267 -1.69 11.88 14.74
C TRP A 267 -1.70 11.58 13.24
N ARG A 268 -1.94 10.33 12.84
CA ARG A 268 -2.04 9.97 11.42
C ARG A 268 -3.11 10.77 10.67
N PHE A 269 -4.20 11.17 11.32
CA PHE A 269 -5.26 11.98 10.67
C PHE A 269 -4.80 13.42 10.42
N VAL A 270 -4.08 14.01 11.38
CA VAL A 270 -3.52 15.37 11.24
C VAL A 270 -2.48 15.39 10.12
N ILE A 271 -1.57 14.41 10.14
CA ILE A 271 -0.52 14.25 9.12
C ILE A 271 -1.14 13.99 7.75
N LEU A 272 -2.19 13.16 7.67
CA LEU A 272 -2.93 12.91 6.43
C LEU A 272 -3.50 14.21 5.85
N GLY A 273 -4.10 15.07 6.66
CA GLY A 273 -4.64 16.36 6.21
C GLY A 273 -3.55 17.29 5.66
N ILE A 274 -2.44 17.41 6.38
CA ILE A 274 -1.27 18.22 5.96
C ILE A 274 -0.69 17.70 4.64
N ALA A 275 -0.42 16.39 4.58
CA ALA A 275 0.19 15.76 3.43
C ALA A 275 -0.74 15.81 2.20
N ALA A 276 -2.04 15.55 2.39
CA ALA A 276 -3.03 15.68 1.31
C ALA A 276 -3.07 17.12 0.79
N SER A 277 -3.13 18.11 1.67
CA SER A 277 -3.17 19.52 1.28
C SER A 277 -1.93 19.92 0.47
N SER A 278 -0.74 19.51 0.90
CA SER A 278 0.51 19.78 0.18
C SER A 278 0.58 19.05 -1.17
N PHE A 279 0.27 17.76 -1.21
CA PHE A 279 0.25 16.96 -2.44
C PHE A 279 -0.67 17.58 -3.49
N TRP A 280 -1.91 17.88 -3.10
CA TRP A 280 -2.92 18.38 -4.02
C TRP A 280 -2.63 19.80 -4.49
N LYS A 281 -2.08 20.66 -3.62
CA LYS A 281 -1.62 22.00 -4.03
C LYS A 281 -0.65 21.91 -5.20
N SER A 282 0.40 21.08 -5.06
CA SER A 282 1.42 20.88 -6.09
C SER A 282 0.83 20.21 -7.33
N TYR A 283 0.02 19.17 -7.14
CA TYR A 283 -0.60 18.43 -8.25
C TYR A 283 -1.47 19.35 -9.13
N TRP A 284 -2.33 20.17 -8.53
CA TRP A 284 -3.16 21.12 -9.28
C TRP A 284 -2.34 22.21 -9.94
N MET A 285 -1.33 22.75 -9.26
CA MET A 285 -0.46 23.78 -9.84
C MET A 285 0.21 23.26 -11.12
N TRP A 286 0.88 22.11 -11.07
CA TRP A 286 1.59 21.55 -12.21
C TRP A 286 0.67 21.14 -13.36
N HIS A 287 -0.55 20.70 -13.05
CA HIS A 287 -1.54 20.37 -14.06
C HIS A 287 -2.18 21.61 -14.70
N ASN A 288 -2.30 22.71 -13.95
CA ASN A 288 -2.74 23.99 -14.50
C ASN A 288 -1.63 24.61 -15.37
N ILE A 289 -0.35 24.45 -14.99
CA ILE A 289 0.79 24.87 -15.82
C ILE A 289 0.79 24.14 -17.16
N SER A 290 0.59 22.80 -17.17
CA SER A 290 0.56 22.04 -18.43
C SER A 290 -0.63 22.40 -19.33
N ARG A 291 -1.72 22.93 -18.75
CA ARG A 291 -2.87 23.46 -19.49
C ARG A 291 -2.70 24.93 -19.91
N GLY A 292 -1.57 25.57 -19.61
CA GLY A 292 -1.34 27.00 -19.85
C GLY A 292 -2.18 27.94 -18.97
N GLN A 293 -2.76 27.42 -17.89
CA GLN A 293 -3.60 28.18 -16.95
C GLN A 293 -2.80 28.80 -15.80
N ALA A 294 -1.53 28.42 -15.67
CA ALA A 294 -0.59 28.95 -14.69
C ALA A 294 0.83 29.00 -15.29
N GLN A 295 1.71 29.78 -14.68
CA GLN A 295 3.11 29.89 -15.08
C GLN A 295 4.00 28.99 -14.21
N ILE A 296 5.13 28.55 -14.75
CA ILE A 296 6.17 27.88 -13.97
C ILE A 296 6.63 28.83 -12.86
N PRO A 297 6.76 28.35 -11.60
CA PRO A 297 7.25 29.16 -10.49
C PRO A 297 8.75 29.37 -10.64
N TRP A 298 9.14 30.35 -11.45
CA TRP A 298 10.52 30.82 -11.55
C TRP A 298 10.90 31.63 -10.31
N GLY A 299 12.17 31.56 -9.92
CA GLY A 299 12.75 32.29 -8.80
C GLY A 299 12.76 31.55 -7.48
N SER A 300 13.39 32.16 -6.47
CA SER A 300 13.30 31.71 -5.07
C SER A 300 12.23 32.51 -4.30
N LEU A 301 11.84 31.99 -3.14
CA LEU A 301 10.85 32.62 -2.26
C LEU A 301 11.22 34.07 -1.89
N PHE A 302 12.51 34.38 -1.75
CA PHE A 302 13.00 35.70 -1.32
C PHE A 302 13.61 36.54 -2.45
N GLY A 303 14.06 35.92 -3.54
CA GLY A 303 14.71 36.59 -4.66
C GLY A 303 13.77 36.93 -5.83
N GLY A 304 12.56 36.37 -5.86
CA GLY A 304 11.59 36.57 -6.94
C GLY A 304 12.02 35.94 -8.27
N GLN A 305 11.24 36.16 -9.34
CA GLN A 305 11.40 35.47 -10.64
C GLN A 305 12.78 35.63 -11.31
N GLY A 306 13.54 36.65 -10.94
CA GLY A 306 14.88 36.93 -11.48
C GLY A 306 16.02 36.24 -10.72
N ASP A 307 15.74 35.56 -9.61
CA ASP A 307 16.76 34.86 -8.83
C ASP A 307 17.14 33.52 -9.47
N THR A 308 18.42 33.40 -9.82
CA THR A 308 19.01 32.18 -10.40
C THR A 308 19.04 31.02 -9.40
N GLY A 309 18.88 31.29 -8.10
CA GLY A 309 18.89 30.27 -7.04
C GLY A 309 17.64 29.40 -6.95
N GLY A 310 16.55 29.75 -7.62
CA GLY A 310 15.30 28.97 -7.60
C GLY A 310 15.42 27.63 -8.33
N ASP A 311 14.77 26.59 -7.81
CA ASP A 311 14.83 25.22 -8.34
C ASP A 311 14.65 25.12 -9.85
N MET A 312 13.60 25.76 -10.37
CA MET A 312 13.26 25.69 -11.79
C MET A 312 14.31 26.41 -12.64
N ASN A 313 14.82 27.55 -12.15
CA ASN A 313 15.89 28.29 -12.80
C ASN A 313 17.15 27.43 -12.88
N ARG A 314 17.51 26.73 -11.81
CA ARG A 314 18.67 25.83 -11.78
C ARG A 314 18.50 24.65 -12.75
N LEU A 315 17.34 23.99 -12.73
CA LEU A 315 17.04 22.92 -13.70
C LEU A 315 17.16 23.40 -15.15
N ASN A 316 16.70 24.61 -15.44
CA ASN A 316 16.74 25.18 -16.78
C ASN A 316 18.14 25.66 -17.19
N LEU A 317 18.77 26.50 -16.37
CA LEU A 317 20.01 27.22 -16.68
C LEU A 317 21.24 26.34 -16.48
N ASP A 318 21.31 25.60 -15.37
CA ASP A 318 22.48 24.79 -15.01
C ASP A 318 22.42 23.41 -15.70
N TYR A 319 21.23 22.79 -15.73
CA TYR A 319 21.06 21.43 -16.24
C TYR A 319 20.41 21.33 -17.63
N GLY A 320 20.09 22.48 -18.25
CA GLY A 320 19.59 22.54 -19.63
C GLY A 320 18.20 21.95 -19.84
N TRP A 321 17.37 21.85 -18.80
CA TRP A 321 16.00 21.35 -18.96
C TRP A 321 15.12 22.39 -19.64
N SER A 322 14.44 21.99 -20.72
CA SER A 322 13.41 22.83 -21.31
C SER A 322 12.21 22.99 -20.34
N PRO A 323 11.45 24.09 -20.43
CA PRO A 323 10.21 24.26 -19.67
C PRO A 323 9.26 23.06 -19.82
N ASP A 324 9.08 22.54 -21.03
CA ASP A 324 8.23 21.37 -21.29
C ASP A 324 8.72 20.13 -20.54
N ARG A 325 10.04 19.90 -20.52
CA ARG A 325 10.62 18.77 -19.79
C ARG A 325 10.38 18.89 -18.28
N ILE A 326 10.49 20.09 -17.72
CA ILE A 326 10.18 20.37 -16.30
C ILE A 326 8.71 20.03 -16.03
N ILE A 327 7.80 20.58 -16.83
CA ILE A 327 6.35 20.39 -16.70
C ILE A 327 5.99 18.90 -16.78
N ASP A 328 6.47 18.20 -17.80
CA ASP A 328 6.17 16.79 -18.04
C ASP A 328 6.70 15.92 -16.91
N THR A 329 7.93 16.19 -16.44
CA THR A 329 8.56 15.40 -15.37
C THR A 329 7.76 15.50 -14.07
N TYR A 330 7.38 16.71 -13.64
CA TYR A 330 6.63 16.89 -12.41
C TYR A 330 5.17 16.41 -12.52
N ASN A 331 4.53 16.56 -13.69
CA ASN A 331 3.21 15.97 -13.93
C ASN A 331 3.24 14.44 -13.90
N GLN A 332 4.25 13.81 -14.52
CA GLN A 332 4.44 12.36 -14.48
C GLN A 332 4.73 11.89 -13.05
N LEU A 333 5.61 12.57 -12.32
CA LEU A 333 5.92 12.24 -10.93
C LEU A 333 4.67 12.31 -10.05
N GLY A 334 3.91 13.41 -10.15
CA GLY A 334 2.65 13.56 -9.42
C GLY A 334 1.63 12.47 -9.77
N SER A 335 1.52 12.11 -11.05
CA SER A 335 0.62 11.04 -11.52
C SER A 335 1.03 9.66 -11.01
N LEU A 336 2.32 9.34 -11.02
CA LEU A 336 2.86 8.09 -10.47
C LEU A 336 2.61 7.99 -8.96
N CYS A 337 2.82 9.09 -8.22
CA CYS A 337 2.51 9.14 -6.79
C CYS A 337 1.02 8.94 -6.52
N LEU A 338 0.15 9.58 -7.33
CA LEU A 338 -1.31 9.40 -7.22
C LEU A 338 -1.73 7.94 -7.51
N LEU A 339 -1.15 7.30 -8.53
CA LEU A 339 -1.39 5.88 -8.82
C LEU A 339 -0.94 4.99 -7.66
N GLY A 340 0.22 5.28 -7.05
CA GLY A 340 0.69 4.59 -5.85
C GLY A 340 -0.28 4.73 -4.67
N LEU A 341 -0.76 5.96 -4.41
CA LEU A 341 -1.77 6.24 -3.39
C LEU A 341 -3.08 5.49 -3.63
N LEU A 342 -3.58 5.52 -4.86
CA LEU A 342 -4.77 4.76 -5.25
C LEU A 342 -4.56 3.26 -5.07
N GLY A 343 -3.38 2.74 -5.42
CA GLY A 343 -3.01 1.34 -5.21
C GLY A 343 -3.06 0.93 -3.75
N VAL A 344 -2.46 1.72 -2.85
CA VAL A 344 -2.50 1.47 -1.39
C VAL A 344 -3.92 1.58 -0.85
N TYR A 345 -4.67 2.59 -1.27
CA TYR A 345 -6.07 2.78 -0.85
C TYR A 345 -6.96 1.59 -1.27
N ILE A 346 -6.84 1.14 -2.53
CA ILE A 346 -7.58 -0.03 -3.03
C ILE A 346 -7.15 -1.30 -2.28
N ALA A 347 -5.85 -1.50 -2.07
CA ALA A 347 -5.34 -2.65 -1.32
C ALA A 347 -5.91 -2.69 0.11
N PHE A 348 -5.96 -1.54 0.79
CA PHE A 348 -6.58 -1.43 2.11
C PHE A 348 -8.08 -1.71 2.06
N ALA A 349 -8.82 -1.11 1.11
CA ALA A 349 -10.25 -1.33 0.93
C ALA A 349 -10.58 -2.82 0.69
N ILE A 350 -9.74 -3.52 -0.07
CA ILE A 350 -9.85 -4.97 -0.28
C ILE A 350 -9.61 -5.73 1.04
N GLN A 351 -8.60 -5.35 1.82
CA GLN A 351 -8.30 -5.98 3.12
C GLN A 351 -9.42 -5.80 4.14
N LEU A 352 -10.20 -4.72 4.06
CA LEU A 352 -11.37 -4.51 4.93
C LEU A 352 -12.49 -5.52 4.71
N ASN A 353 -12.49 -6.24 3.60
CA ASN A 353 -13.42 -7.35 3.35
C ASN A 353 -12.65 -8.68 3.45
N PRO A 354 -12.64 -9.34 4.63
CA PRO A 354 -11.87 -10.56 4.84
C PRO A 354 -12.21 -11.66 3.83
N ALA A 355 -13.47 -11.75 3.39
CA ALA A 355 -13.90 -12.75 2.40
C ALA A 355 -13.29 -12.48 1.02
N VAL A 356 -13.28 -11.22 0.57
CA VAL A 356 -12.65 -10.83 -0.70
C VAL A 356 -11.14 -11.03 -0.62
N TRP A 357 -10.49 -10.56 0.45
CA TRP A 357 -9.05 -10.72 0.65
C TRP A 357 -8.63 -12.19 0.70
N PHE A 358 -9.34 -13.00 1.50
CA PHE A 358 -9.09 -14.44 1.58
C PHE A 358 -9.27 -15.11 0.21
N GLY A 359 -10.32 -14.76 -0.53
CA GLY A 359 -10.55 -15.30 -1.86
C GLY A 359 -9.48 -14.93 -2.89
N LEU A 360 -9.00 -13.68 -2.88
CA LEU A 360 -7.87 -13.26 -3.72
C LEU A 360 -6.60 -14.03 -3.37
N ARG A 361 -6.30 -14.19 -2.07
CA ARG A 361 -5.16 -14.99 -1.61
C ARG A 361 -5.24 -16.44 -2.07
N GLN A 362 -6.42 -17.07 -1.99
CA GLN A 362 -6.60 -18.46 -2.47
C GLN A 362 -6.37 -18.57 -3.98
N ARG A 363 -6.86 -17.60 -4.78
CA ARG A 363 -6.61 -17.58 -6.23
C ARG A 363 -5.13 -17.41 -6.55
N TRP A 364 -4.44 -16.52 -5.82
CA TRP A 364 -3.01 -16.28 -5.98
C TRP A 364 -2.19 -17.54 -5.71
N ILE A 365 -2.48 -18.25 -4.61
CA ILE A 365 -1.81 -19.52 -4.27
C ILE A 365 -1.94 -20.51 -5.43
N LEU A 366 -3.14 -20.71 -5.97
CA LEU A 366 -3.36 -21.64 -7.08
C LEU A 366 -2.65 -21.23 -8.36
N TRP A 367 -2.65 -19.92 -8.66
CA TRP A 367 -1.93 -19.40 -9.83
C TRP A 367 -0.43 -19.61 -9.71
N TRP A 368 0.15 -19.31 -8.54
CA TRP A 368 1.58 -19.52 -8.27
C TRP A 368 1.99 -20.99 -8.42
N TYR A 369 1.22 -21.92 -7.85
CA TYR A 369 1.51 -23.35 -7.95
C TYR A 369 1.39 -23.90 -9.37
N LYS A 370 0.56 -23.31 -10.23
CA LYS A 370 0.47 -23.67 -11.66
C LYS A 370 1.65 -23.18 -12.49
N ILE A 371 2.39 -22.18 -12.02
CA ILE A 371 3.56 -21.63 -12.73
C ILE A 371 4.85 -22.24 -12.20
N ALA A 372 4.92 -22.51 -10.90
CA ALA A 372 6.13 -22.98 -10.24
C ALA A 372 6.31 -24.51 -10.28
N GLY A 373 5.27 -25.27 -10.60
CA GLY A 373 5.30 -26.72 -10.80
C GLY A 373 5.00 -27.06 -12.26
#